data_AF-A0A3P7H4Q3-F1
#
_entry.id   AF-A0A3P7H4Q3-F1
#
_cell.length_a   1.000
_cell.length_b   1.000
_cell.length_c   1.000
_cell.angle_alpha   90.00
_cell.angle_beta   90.00
_cell.angle_gamma   90.00
#
_symmetry.space_group_name_H-M   'P 1'
#
loop_
_entity.id
_entity.type
_entity.pdbx_description
1 polymer ?
#
loop_
_entity_poly.entity_id
_entity_poly.type
_entity_poly.pdbx_seq_one_letter_code
_entity_poly.pdbx_strand_id
1 'polypeptide(L)'
;MCLWGRELWSSRFGFQDPVVVPKDGAWSLDNQRLYLPAICRSYSLIAMVNPLEQRTLESVFTLPQFTPLLLYLEAFRAFCHALHHKATQMGMGFPPWPDLLKYARTKEDIVLLFSEVSTEYRQTGTTCDLILVVLPSKNSDVYSKLPHYH
;
A
#
# COMPACT_ATOMS: atom_id res chain seq x y z
N MET A 1 22.32 26.36 -1.33
CA MET A 1 23.71 25.93 -1.57
C MET A 1 24.01 24.85 -0.54
N CYS A 2 23.65 23.60 -0.81
CA CYS A 2 23.89 22.50 0.11
C CYS A 2 25.11 21.74 -0.37
N LEU A 3 26.24 22.03 0.26
CA LEU A 3 27.45 21.23 0.20
C LEU A 3 27.16 19.91 0.91
N TRP A 4 27.07 18.80 0.18
CA TRP A 4 27.44 17.50 0.73
C TRP A 4 28.84 17.21 0.24
N GLY A 5 29.78 17.33 1.18
CA GLY A 5 31.21 17.26 0.94
C GLY A 5 31.64 15.92 0.38
N ARG A 6 32.50 15.98 -0.63
CA ARG A 6 33.51 14.96 -0.87
C ARG A 6 34.37 14.89 0.38
N GLU A 7 34.35 13.77 1.11
CA GLU A 7 35.53 13.20 1.75
C GLU A 7 35.23 11.82 2.37
N LEU A 8 35.92 10.80 1.81
CA LEU A 8 36.56 9.69 2.52
C LEU A 8 35.71 8.64 3.24
N TRP A 9 34.85 7.87 2.56
CA TRP A 9 34.58 6.49 2.98
C TRP A 9 34.58 5.56 1.75
N SER A 10 35.79 5.19 1.32
CA SER A 10 35.99 4.03 0.46
C SER A 10 36.04 2.77 1.32
N SER A 11 35.41 1.72 0.79
CA SER A 11 35.66 0.30 1.10
C SER A 11 34.92 -0.29 2.30
N ARG A 12 33.72 -0.86 2.03
CA ARG A 12 33.33 -2.18 2.61
C ARG A 12 32.23 -2.94 1.88
N PHE A 13 31.53 -2.36 0.90
CA PHE A 13 30.66 -3.10 -0.01
C PHE A 13 30.87 -2.55 -1.42
N GLY A 14 31.18 -3.43 -2.38
CA GLY A 14 31.49 -3.09 -3.77
C GLY A 14 30.29 -2.60 -4.59
N PHE A 15 29.37 -1.84 -3.98
CA PHE A 15 28.33 -1.14 -4.70
C PHE A 15 28.88 0.24 -5.07
N GLN A 16 29.09 0.48 -6.37
CA GLN A 16 29.20 1.84 -6.87
C GLN A 16 27.84 2.51 -6.63
N ASP A 17 27.81 3.56 -5.81
CA ASP A 17 26.60 4.34 -5.61
C ASP A 17 26.15 4.90 -6.98
N PRO A 18 24.90 4.66 -7.41
CA PRO A 18 24.41 5.19 -8.67
C PRO A 18 24.39 6.72 -8.58
N VAL A 19 25.24 7.38 -9.36
CA VAL A 19 25.26 8.84 -9.43
C VAL A 19 24.05 9.30 -10.23
N VAL A 20 23.06 9.85 -9.54
CA VAL A 20 21.89 10.45 -10.17
C VAL A 20 22.17 11.93 -10.41
N VAL A 21 22.08 12.36 -11.66
CA VAL A 21 22.26 13.77 -12.02
C VAL A 21 20.89 14.42 -12.16
N PRO A 22 20.51 15.36 -11.26
CA PRO A 22 19.25 16.06 -11.40
C PRO A 22 19.26 16.95 -12.63
N LYS A 23 18.15 16.96 -13.37
CA LYS A 23 17.90 17.86 -14.50
C LYS A 23 16.72 18.74 -14.15
N ASP A 24 16.91 20.07 -14.21
CA ASP A 24 15.87 21.06 -13.87
C ASP A 24 15.22 20.85 -12.49
N GLY A 25 16.01 20.33 -11.53
CA GLY A 25 15.55 20.06 -10.17
C GLY A 25 14.79 18.74 -9.98
N ALA A 26 14.67 17.90 -11.01
CA ALA A 26 14.03 16.58 -10.93
C ALA A 26 15.00 15.46 -11.34
N TRP A 27 14.75 14.25 -10.84
CA TRP A 27 15.39 13.03 -11.32
C TRP A 27 14.39 11.87 -11.30
N SER A 28 14.61 10.89 -12.16
CA SER A 28 13.83 9.66 -12.15
C SER A 28 14.40 8.65 -11.16
N LEU A 29 13.53 7.80 -10.62
CA LEU A 29 13.89 6.60 -9.85
C LEU A 29 13.90 5.34 -10.74
N ASP A 30 13.81 5.48 -12.06
CA ASP A 30 13.85 4.35 -12.98
C ASP A 30 15.22 3.66 -12.91
N ASN A 31 15.19 2.33 -12.85
CA ASN A 31 16.36 1.46 -12.68
C ASN A 31 17.20 1.77 -11.43
N GLN A 32 16.64 2.50 -10.46
CA GLN A 32 17.25 2.77 -9.17
C GLN A 32 16.55 1.95 -8.07
N ARG A 33 17.29 1.72 -7.00
CA ARG A 33 16.78 1.08 -5.78
C ARG A 33 16.91 2.06 -4.63
N LEU A 34 16.10 1.84 -3.60
CA LEU A 34 16.26 2.58 -2.36
C LEU A 34 17.62 2.24 -1.74
N TYR A 35 18.30 3.26 -1.20
CA TYR A 35 19.60 3.08 -0.55
C TYR A 35 19.52 2.07 0.61
N LEU A 36 18.43 2.14 1.39
CA LEU A 36 18.10 1.19 2.43
C LEU A 36 16.64 0.73 2.25
N PRO A 37 16.41 -0.41 1.58
CA PRO A 37 15.05 -0.89 1.34
C PRO A 37 14.45 -1.49 2.62
N ALA A 38 13.20 -1.13 2.90
CA ALA A 38 12.43 -1.77 3.97
C ALA A 38 11.91 -3.15 3.52
N ILE A 39 11.64 -4.02 4.50
CA ILE A 39 11.00 -5.31 4.28
C ILE A 39 9.64 -5.27 4.97
N CYS A 40 8.57 -5.31 4.18
CA CYS A 40 7.22 -5.60 4.61
C CYS A 40 7.01 -7.10 4.45
N ARG A 41 6.81 -7.83 5.55
CA ARG A 41 6.58 -9.28 5.55
C ARG A 41 5.10 -9.61 5.48
N SER A 42 4.27 -8.72 6.03
CA SER A 42 2.85 -8.94 6.19
C SER A 42 2.14 -7.58 6.17
N TYR A 43 1.04 -7.51 5.44
CA TYR A 43 0.23 -6.30 5.37
C TYR A 43 -1.25 -6.63 5.26
N SER A 44 -2.07 -5.72 5.75
CA SER A 44 -3.52 -5.77 5.60
C SER A 44 -4.02 -4.64 4.73
N LEU A 45 -5.20 -4.84 4.16
CA LEU A 45 -5.85 -3.84 3.34
C LEU A 45 -7.30 -3.63 3.76
N ILE A 46 -7.67 -2.36 3.94
CA ILE A 46 -9.03 -1.91 4.20
C ILE A 46 -9.48 -1.09 2.98
N ALA A 47 -10.46 -1.59 2.23
CA ALA A 47 -11.01 -0.90 1.07
C ALA A 47 -12.36 -0.28 1.43
N MET A 48 -12.46 1.04 1.30
CA MET A 48 -13.75 1.70 1.37
C MET A 48 -14.51 1.49 0.06
N VAL A 49 -15.66 0.85 0.14
CA VAL A 49 -16.54 0.58 -0.99
C VAL A 49 -17.78 1.46 -0.86
N ASN A 50 -18.28 1.99 -1.98
CA ASN A 50 -19.54 2.72 -1.94
C ASN A 50 -20.67 1.78 -1.49
N PRO A 51 -21.49 2.13 -0.48
CA PRO A 51 -22.59 1.27 -0.02
C PRO A 51 -23.64 0.96 -1.10
N LEU A 52 -23.75 1.76 -2.16
CA LEU A 52 -24.56 1.43 -3.34
C LEU A 52 -23.95 0.28 -4.15
N GLU A 53 -22.63 0.30 -4.31
CA GLU A 53 -21.89 -0.81 -4.94
C GLU A 53 -21.95 -2.04 -4.05
N GLN A 54 -21.87 -1.92 -2.72
CA GLN A 54 -21.98 -3.04 -1.79
C GLN A 54 -23.36 -3.71 -1.78
N ARG A 55 -24.46 -2.97 -1.89
CA ARG A 55 -25.79 -3.57 -2.09
C ARG A 55 -25.88 -4.35 -3.41
N THR A 56 -25.16 -3.90 -4.44
CA THR A 56 -24.94 -4.66 -5.66
C THR A 56 -24.03 -5.87 -5.39
N LEU A 57 -22.99 -5.76 -4.55
CA LEU A 57 -22.14 -6.90 -4.19
C LEU A 57 -22.90 -8.02 -3.45
N GLU A 58 -23.84 -7.67 -2.58
CA GLU A 58 -24.65 -8.63 -1.81
C GLU A 58 -25.86 -9.19 -2.59
N SER A 59 -26.43 -8.43 -3.54
CA SER A 59 -27.59 -8.87 -4.34
C SER A 59 -27.25 -9.52 -5.69
N VAL A 60 -26.05 -9.29 -6.24
CA VAL A 60 -25.62 -9.83 -7.56
C VAL A 60 -25.20 -11.31 -7.52
N PHE A 61 -25.33 -11.99 -6.39
CA PHE A 61 -25.23 -13.47 -6.37
C PHE A 61 -26.35 -14.19 -7.14
N THR A 62 -27.29 -13.47 -7.77
CA THR A 62 -28.49 -14.04 -8.43
C THR A 62 -28.72 -13.71 -9.90
N LEU A 63 -27.79 -13.07 -10.65
CA LEU A 63 -27.98 -12.89 -12.12
C LEU A 63 -26.67 -12.98 -12.93
N PRO A 64 -26.64 -13.73 -14.07
CA PRO A 64 -25.42 -14.05 -14.80
C PRO A 64 -24.95 -12.98 -15.83
N GLN A 65 -25.49 -11.76 -15.83
CA GLN A 65 -25.36 -10.87 -17.01
C GLN A 65 -24.66 -9.52 -16.76
N PHE A 66 -24.34 -9.09 -15.54
CA PHE A 66 -23.62 -7.83 -15.30
C PHE A 66 -22.90 -7.88 -13.95
N THR A 67 -21.57 -8.03 -13.95
CA THR A 67 -20.76 -8.22 -12.73
C THR A 67 -19.83 -7.03 -12.48
N PRO A 68 -20.34 -5.87 -12.01
CA PRO A 68 -19.49 -4.78 -11.53
C PRO A 68 -18.55 -5.22 -10.38
N LEU A 69 -18.93 -6.28 -9.66
CA LEU A 69 -18.11 -6.93 -8.62
C LEU A 69 -16.83 -7.58 -9.17
N LEU A 70 -16.89 -8.20 -10.35
CA LEU A 70 -15.73 -8.82 -10.98
C LEU A 70 -14.71 -7.74 -11.36
N LEU A 71 -15.18 -6.63 -11.91
CA LEU A 71 -14.35 -5.50 -12.30
C LEU A 71 -13.63 -4.86 -11.10
N TYR A 72 -14.31 -4.73 -9.96
CA TYR A 72 -13.70 -4.16 -8.74
C TYR A 72 -12.63 -5.09 -8.16
N LEU A 73 -12.90 -6.39 -8.08
CA LEU A 73 -11.93 -7.38 -7.62
C LEU A 73 -10.74 -7.50 -8.57
N GLU A 74 -10.94 -7.40 -9.88
CA GLU A 74 -9.86 -7.38 -10.87
C GLU A 74 -9.00 -6.12 -10.76
N ALA A 75 -9.62 -4.94 -10.65
CA ALA A 75 -8.90 -3.69 -10.43
C ALA A 75 -8.08 -3.75 -9.14
N PHE A 76 -8.66 -4.32 -8.08
CA PHE A 76 -7.98 -4.51 -6.80
C PHE A 76 -6.78 -5.45 -6.90
N ARG A 77 -6.96 -6.56 -7.63
CA ARG A 77 -5.87 -7.52 -7.87
C ARG A 77 -4.75 -6.91 -8.72
N ALA A 78 -5.11 -6.16 -9.76
CA ALA A 78 -4.16 -5.45 -10.59
C ALA A 78 -3.37 -4.42 -9.77
N PHE A 79 -4.04 -3.68 -8.86
CA PHE A 79 -3.39 -2.75 -7.95
C PHE A 79 -2.36 -3.45 -7.04
N CYS A 80 -2.74 -4.54 -6.36
CA CYS A 80 -1.81 -5.26 -5.47
C CYS A 80 -0.60 -5.80 -6.23
N HIS A 81 -0.82 -6.37 -7.43
CA HIS A 81 0.27 -6.84 -8.29
C HIS A 81 1.20 -5.71 -8.74
N ALA A 82 0.65 -4.57 -9.16
CA ALA A 82 1.44 -3.41 -9.57
C ALA A 82 2.26 -2.84 -8.40
N LEU A 83 1.66 -2.77 -7.21
CA LEU A 83 2.33 -2.33 -5.99
C LEU A 83 3.50 -3.25 -5.63
N HIS A 84 3.26 -4.57 -5.59
CA HIS A 84 4.30 -5.56 -5.34
C HIS A 84 5.43 -5.47 -6.37
N HIS A 85 5.09 -5.37 -7.65
CA HIS A 85 6.08 -5.27 -8.72
C HIS A 85 6.94 -4.01 -8.57
N LYS A 86 6.31 -2.85 -8.31
CA LYS A 86 7.07 -1.61 -8.12
C LYS A 86 7.92 -1.64 -6.85
N ALA A 87 7.41 -2.17 -5.74
CA ALA A 87 8.16 -2.28 -4.49
C ALA A 87 9.40 -3.17 -4.65
N THR A 88 9.23 -4.34 -5.28
CA THR A 88 10.35 -5.27 -5.55
C THR A 88 11.36 -4.71 -6.54
N GLN A 89 10.93 -3.97 -7.57
CA GLN A 89 11.83 -3.22 -8.46
C GLN A 89 12.71 -2.23 -7.66
N MET A 90 12.11 -1.52 -6.71
CA MET A 90 12.80 -0.56 -5.83
C MET A 90 13.68 -1.23 -4.76
N GLY A 91 13.72 -2.57 -4.72
CA GLY A 91 14.51 -3.37 -3.78
C GLY A 91 13.82 -3.68 -2.45
N MET A 92 12.56 -3.28 -2.28
CA MET A 92 11.78 -3.58 -1.06
C MET A 92 11.31 -5.04 -1.05
N GLY A 93 11.33 -5.65 0.13
CA GLY A 93 10.56 -6.87 0.37
C GLY A 93 9.09 -6.48 0.55
N PHE A 94 8.19 -7.01 -0.28
CA PHE A 94 6.76 -6.70 -0.19
C PHE A 94 5.94 -7.92 -0.64
N PRO A 95 4.89 -8.37 0.08
CA PRO A 95 4.10 -9.53 -0.32
C PRO A 95 3.20 -9.22 -1.54
N PRO A 96 2.90 -10.18 -2.42
CA PRO A 96 2.05 -9.94 -3.59
C PRO A 96 0.56 -9.77 -3.27
N TRP A 97 0.14 -10.17 -2.07
CA TRP A 97 -1.26 -10.16 -1.61
C TRP A 97 -1.32 -9.83 -0.11
N PRO A 98 -2.36 -9.11 0.37
CA PRO A 98 -2.52 -8.86 1.79
C PRO A 98 -2.95 -10.13 2.53
N ASP A 99 -2.60 -10.24 3.81
CA ASP A 99 -3.09 -11.34 4.65
C ASP A 99 -4.58 -11.20 4.93
N LEU A 100 -5.02 -9.96 5.21
CA LEU A 100 -6.42 -9.64 5.47
C LEU A 100 -6.89 -8.55 4.51
N LEU A 101 -8.08 -8.77 3.94
CA LEU A 101 -8.81 -7.82 3.12
C LEU A 101 -10.17 -7.54 3.77
N LYS A 102 -10.39 -6.29 4.17
CA LYS A 102 -11.64 -5.85 4.80
C LYS A 102 -12.27 -4.73 3.99
N TYR A 103 -13.60 -4.63 4.06
CA TYR A 103 -14.36 -3.61 3.36
C TYR A 103 -15.06 -2.69 4.36
N ALA A 104 -14.86 -1.39 4.20
CA ALA A 104 -15.50 -0.35 5.00
C ALA A 104 -16.62 0.33 4.19
N ARG A 105 -17.77 0.59 4.82
CA ARG A 105 -18.86 1.36 4.19
C ARG A 105 -18.77 2.83 4.54
N THR A 106 -18.38 3.10 5.78
CA THR A 106 -18.27 4.44 6.35
C THR A 106 -16.85 4.69 6.85
N LYS A 107 -16.55 5.94 7.19
CA LYS A 107 -15.23 6.31 7.74
C LYS A 107 -15.08 5.77 9.16
N GLU A 108 -16.19 5.74 9.90
CA GLU A 108 -16.28 5.25 11.27
C GLU A 108 -15.98 3.74 11.32
N ASP A 109 -16.39 2.98 10.30
CA ASP A 109 -16.07 1.55 10.18
C ASP A 109 -14.56 1.31 10.12
N ILE A 110 -13.77 2.22 9.53
CA ILE A 110 -12.32 2.04 9.39
C ILE A 110 -11.67 1.89 10.78
N VAL A 111 -12.10 2.69 11.76
CA VAL A 111 -11.56 2.65 13.13
C VAL A 111 -11.85 1.30 13.79
N LEU A 112 -13.05 0.76 13.58
CA LEU A 112 -13.42 -0.58 14.08
C LEU A 112 -12.60 -1.66 13.37
N LEU A 113 -12.44 -1.55 12.05
CA LEU A 113 -11.69 -2.52 11.25
C LEU A 113 -10.19 -2.54 11.61
N PHE A 114 -9.60 -1.42 12.05
CA PHE A 114 -8.24 -1.44 12.60
C PHE A 114 -8.15 -2.36 13.83
N SER A 115 -9.13 -2.29 14.74
CA SER A 115 -9.18 -3.15 15.92
C SER A 115 -9.38 -4.61 15.53
N GLU A 116 -10.26 -4.90 14.57
CA GLU A 116 -10.47 -6.26 14.05
C GLU A 116 -9.21 -6.83 13.43
N VAL A 117 -8.56 -6.08 12.53
CA VAL A 117 -7.28 -6.46 11.90
C VAL A 117 -6.22 -6.74 12.96
N SER A 118 -6.09 -5.85 13.97
CA SER A 118 -5.14 -6.06 15.07
C SER A 118 -5.42 -7.34 15.87
N THR A 119 -6.69 -7.66 16.07
CA THR A 119 -7.13 -8.84 16.81
C THR A 119 -6.85 -10.10 16.00
N GLU A 120 -7.12 -10.08 14.69
CA GLU A 120 -6.85 -11.22 13.80
C GLU A 120 -5.35 -11.52 13.71
N TYR A 121 -4.50 -10.51 13.53
CA TYR A 121 -3.05 -10.69 13.56
C TYR A 121 -2.54 -11.26 14.89
N ARG A 122 -3.11 -10.80 16.01
CA ARG A 122 -2.79 -11.35 17.33
C ARG A 122 -3.22 -12.81 17.47
N GLN A 123 -4.35 -13.20 16.88
CA GLN A 123 -4.86 -14.57 16.91
C GLN A 123 -4.05 -15.52 16.02
N THR A 124 -3.63 -15.07 14.84
CA THR A 124 -2.80 -15.86 13.90
C THR A 124 -1.33 -15.89 14.30
N GLY A 125 -0.92 -15.04 15.23
CA GLY A 125 0.48 -14.92 15.67
C GLY A 125 1.39 -14.27 14.62
N THR A 126 0.81 -13.58 13.64
CA THR A 126 1.55 -12.87 12.59
C THR A 126 1.67 -11.38 12.93
N THR A 127 2.81 -10.77 12.60
CA THR A 127 3.05 -9.34 12.83
C THR A 127 2.60 -8.53 11.62
N CYS A 128 1.73 -7.54 11.81
CA CYS A 128 1.35 -6.61 10.74
C CYS A 128 2.40 -5.50 10.62
N ASP A 129 3.11 -5.43 9.49
CA ASP A 129 4.09 -4.36 9.24
C ASP A 129 3.43 -3.12 8.61
N LEU A 130 2.29 -3.29 7.92
CA LEU A 130 1.61 -2.22 7.17
C LEU A 130 0.10 -2.46 7.06
N ILE A 131 -0.69 -1.38 7.15
CA ILE A 131 -2.11 -1.39 6.78
C ILE A 131 -2.32 -0.36 5.67
N LEU A 132 -2.85 -0.82 4.54
CA LEU A 132 -3.22 0.03 3.40
C LEU A 132 -4.71 0.34 3.46
N VAL A 133 -5.07 1.61 3.31
CA VAL A 133 -6.47 2.06 3.27
C VAL A 133 -6.77 2.63 1.89
N VAL A 134 -7.70 2.01 1.16
CA VAL A 134 -8.13 2.46 -0.17
C VAL A 134 -9.42 3.28 -0.03
N LEU A 135 -9.40 4.52 -0.53
CA LEU A 135 -10.52 5.47 -0.42
C LEU A 135 -11.19 5.66 -1.79
N PRO A 136 -12.53 5.78 -1.87
CA PRO A 136 -13.27 5.85 -3.13
C PRO A 136 -13.09 7.18 -3.87
N SER A 137 -12.71 8.25 -3.18
CA SER A 137 -12.43 9.54 -3.80
C SER A 137 -11.52 10.39 -2.92
N LYS A 138 -10.94 11.44 -3.52
CA LYS A 138 -10.05 12.41 -2.86
C LYS A 138 -10.88 13.31 -1.93
N ASN A 139 -11.35 12.76 -0.82
CA ASN A 139 -12.15 13.48 0.16
C ASN A 139 -11.25 13.81 1.36
N SER A 140 -10.78 15.07 1.41
CA SER A 140 -9.83 15.59 2.39
C SER A 140 -10.23 15.32 3.84
N ASP A 141 -11.53 15.16 4.11
CA ASP A 141 -12.06 14.90 5.45
C ASP A 141 -11.74 13.51 6.02
N VAL A 142 -11.28 12.54 5.20
CA VAL A 142 -10.79 11.25 5.72
C VAL A 142 -9.36 11.38 6.26
N TYR A 143 -8.51 12.14 5.56
CA TYR A 143 -7.10 12.29 5.93
C TYR A 143 -6.94 12.99 7.30
N SER A 144 -7.81 13.95 7.61
CA SER A 144 -7.76 14.73 8.86
C SER A 144 -8.12 13.94 10.13
N LYS A 145 -8.63 12.71 10.01
CA LYS A 145 -9.04 11.86 11.15
C LYS A 145 -8.26 10.55 11.26
N LEU A 146 -7.32 10.27 10.35
CA LEU A 146 -6.36 9.20 10.58
C LEU A 146 -5.49 9.62 11.78
N PRO A 147 -5.49 8.84 12.87
CA PRO A 147 -4.95 9.32 14.14
C PRO A 147 -3.46 9.63 14.00
N HIS A 148 -3.11 10.87 14.36
CA HIS A 148 -1.77 11.20 14.82
C HIS A 148 -1.51 10.38 16.09
N TYR A 149 -1.02 9.15 15.93
CA TYR A 149 -0.47 8.39 17.04
C TYR A 149 0.87 9.05 17.42
N HIS A 150 0.85 9.85 18.48
CA HIS A 150 2.02 10.23 19.27
C HIS A 150 2.25 9.19 20.36
#